data_AF-A0A1G7SED1-F1
#
_entry.id   AF-A0A1G7SED1-F1
#
_cell.length_a   1.000
_cell.length_b   1.000
_cell.length_c   1.000
_cell.angle_alpha   90.00
_cell.angle_beta   90.00
_cell.angle_gamma   90.00
#
_symmetry.space_group_name_H-M   'P 1'
#
loop_
_entity.id
_entity.type
_entity.pdbx_description
1 polymer ?
#
loop_
_entity_poly.entity_id
_entity_poly.type
_entity_poly.pdbx_seq_one_letter_code
_entity_poly.pdbx_strand_id
1 'polypeptide(L)' 'MRNDGIAVLAFPGELVTALARARLDELRRLASYWGERLAEANELELTGADHLTVVESAARLARSAGGSGLYCWQW' A
#
# COMPACT_ATOMS: atom_id res chain seq x y z
N MET A 1 -20.94 -17.05 -3.80
CA MET A 1 -19.78 -16.88 -4.71
C MET A 1 -18.64 -17.68 -4.11
N ARG A 2 -18.06 -18.59 -4.91
CA ARG A 2 -16.91 -19.41 -4.50
C ARG A 2 -15.68 -18.52 -4.62
N ASN A 3 -15.01 -18.23 -3.50
CA ASN A 3 -13.74 -17.50 -3.50
C ASN A 3 -12.71 -18.34 -4.25
N ASP A 4 -12.37 -17.90 -5.44
CA ASP A 4 -11.46 -18.48 -6.42
C ASP A 4 -9.97 -18.32 -6.01
N GLY A 5 -9.71 -17.88 -4.77
CA GLY A 5 -8.37 -17.68 -4.23
C GLY A 5 -7.73 -16.37 -4.70
N ILE A 6 -8.43 -15.61 -5.55
CA ILE A 6 -7.94 -14.37 -6.14
C ILE A 6 -8.48 -13.19 -5.33
N ALA A 7 -7.64 -12.61 -4.49
CA ALA A 7 -7.96 -11.32 -3.88
C ALA A 7 -7.64 -10.21 -4.89
N VAL A 8 -8.69 -9.60 -5.46
CA VAL A 8 -8.55 -8.35 -6.23
C VAL A 8 -8.68 -7.19 -5.25
N LEU A 9 -7.57 -6.50 -5.02
CA LEU A 9 -7.58 -5.27 -4.21
C LEU A 9 -7.64 -4.07 -5.14
N ALA A 10 -8.76 -3.34 -5.09
CA ALA A 10 -8.98 -2.12 -5.88
C ALA A 10 -8.94 -0.90 -4.96
N PHE A 11 -8.12 0.09 -5.33
CA PHE A 11 -8.02 1.34 -4.58
C PHE A 11 -8.82 2.47 -5.26
N PRO A 12 -9.53 3.32 -4.49
CA PRO A 12 -10.17 4.53 -5.03
C PRO A 12 -9.16 5.44 -5.73
N GLY A 13 -9.57 6.11 -6.81
CA GLY A 13 -8.71 6.98 -7.61
C GLY A 13 -8.12 8.15 -6.81
N GLU A 14 -8.84 8.64 -5.80
CA GLU A 14 -8.41 9.67 -4.87
C GLU A 14 -7.21 9.20 -4.03
N LEU A 15 -7.25 7.95 -3.55
CA LEU A 15 -6.16 7.36 -2.78
C LEU A 15 -4.93 7.11 -3.67
N VAL A 16 -5.14 6.63 -4.90
CA VAL A 16 -4.05 6.49 -5.90
C VAL A 16 -3.42 7.84 -6.18
N THR A 17 -4.23 8.89 -6.35
CA THR A 17 -3.73 10.26 -6.59
C THR A 17 -2.96 10.80 -5.38
N ALA A 18 -3.45 10.57 -4.16
CA ALA A 18 -2.78 10.98 -2.93
C ALA A 18 -1.41 10.28 -2.79
N LEU A 19 -1.36 8.96 -2.98
CA LEU A 19 -0.12 8.18 -2.94
C LEU A 19 0.87 8.62 -4.03
N ALA A 20 0.38 8.91 -5.24
CA ALA A 20 1.23 9.36 -6.34
C ALA A 20 1.93 10.68 -6.04
N ARG A 21 1.25 11.58 -5.32
CA ARG A 21 1.71 12.95 -4.98
C ARG A 21 2.41 13.06 -3.62
N ALA A 22 2.36 12.02 -2.79
CA ALA A 22 2.91 12.03 -1.45
C ALA A 22 4.44 12.22 -1.46
N ARG A 23 4.93 13.05 -0.55
CA ARG A 23 6.35 13.28 -0.29
C ARG A 23 6.93 12.15 0.56
N LEU A 24 8.26 12.03 0.53
CA LEU A 24 8.97 10.97 1.26
C LEU A 24 8.68 10.98 2.77
N ASP A 25 8.54 12.14 3.40
CA ASP A 25 8.21 12.26 4.81
C ASP A 25 6.78 11.81 5.13
N GLU A 26 5.83 12.05 4.23
CA GLU A 26 4.44 11.58 4.33
C GLU A 26 4.37 10.06 4.19
N LEU A 27 5.12 9.48 3.25
CA LEU A 27 5.23 8.03 3.07
C LEU A 27 5.86 7.35 4.29
N ARG A 28 6.88 7.97 4.91
CA ARG A 28 7.47 7.48 6.17
C ARG A 28 6.47 7.47 7.32
N ARG A 29 5.72 8.54 7.50
CA ARG A 29 4.67 8.58 8.55
C ARG A 29 3.60 7.52 8.32
N LEU A 30 3.19 7.32 7.07
CA LEU A 30 2.23 6.28 6.71
C LEU A 30 2.78 4.87 7.02
N ALA A 31 4.04 4.60 6.65
CA ALA A 31 4.70 3.32 6.93
C ALA A 31 4.84 3.05 8.43
N SER A 32 5.21 4.06 9.23
CA SER A 32 5.28 3.95 10.69
C SER A 32 3.91 3.62 11.30
N TYR A 33 2.86 4.35 10.91
CA TYR A 33 1.50 4.13 11.42
C TYR A 33 1.00 2.70 11.16
N TRP A 34 1.19 2.20 9.93
CA TRP A 34 0.80 0.83 9.60
C TRP A 34 1.67 -0.22 10.28
N GLY A 35 2.96 0.06 10.47
CA GLY A 35 3.84 -0.83 11.22
C GLY A 35 3.42 -0.98 12.68
N GLU A 36 3.01 0.11 13.33
CA GLU A 36 2.47 0.08 14.69
C GLU A 36 1.15 -0.72 14.74
N ARG A 37 0.23 -0.49 13.79
CA ARG A 37 -1.04 -1.24 13.67
C ARG A 37 -0.82 -2.75 13.49
N LEU A 38 0.13 -3.16 12.66
CA LEU A 38 0.45 -4.58 12.43
C LEU A 38 1.11 -5.22 13.65
N ALA A 39 1.93 -4.46 14.37
CA ALA A 39 2.52 -4.91 15.64
C ALA A 39 1.43 -5.14 16.70
N GLU A 40 0.45 -4.23 16.80
CA GLU A 40 -0.72 -4.37 17.66
C GLU A 40 -1.54 -5.62 17.30
N ALA A 41 -1.66 -5.93 16.01
CA ALA A 41 -2.37 -7.12 15.52
C ALA A 41 -1.59 -8.44 15.71
N ASN A 42 -0.32 -8.37 16.15
CA ASN A 42 0.60 -9.50 16.23
C ASN A 42 0.82 -10.21 14.87
N GLU A 43 0.69 -9.47 13.78
CA GLU A 43 0.84 -9.93 12.38
C GLU A 43 2.19 -9.49 11.79
N LEU A 44 3.16 -9.16 12.65
CA LEU A 44 4.39 -8.52 12.22
C LEU A 44 5.41 -9.55 11.71
N GLU A 45 5.46 -9.74 10.39
CA GLU A 45 6.55 -10.46 9.71
C GLU A 45 7.61 -9.51 9.11
N LEU A 46 7.29 -8.22 9.00
CA LEU A 46 8.10 -7.22 8.29
C LEU A 46 8.73 -6.20 9.26
N THR A 47 9.94 -5.73 8.92
CA THR A 47 10.61 -4.66 9.67
C THR A 47 10.08 -3.28 9.27
N GLY A 48 10.37 -2.26 10.08
CA GLY A 48 10.00 -0.88 9.73
C GLY A 48 10.59 -0.37 8.41
N ALA A 49 11.77 -0.87 8.01
CA ALA A 49 12.37 -0.56 6.71
C ALA A 49 11.64 -1.24 5.55
N ASP A 50 11.13 -2.44 5.77
CA ASP A 50 10.32 -3.17 4.79
C ASP A 50 8.98 -2.47 4.57
N HIS A 51 8.33 -2.00 5.64
CA HIS A 51 7.10 -1.21 5.54
C HIS A 51 7.26 0.05 4.70
N LEU A 52 8.35 0.78 4.90
CA LEU A 52 8.65 1.96 4.09
C LEU A 52 8.84 1.58 2.62
N THR A 53 9.58 0.51 2.36
CA THR A 53 9.83 0.01 0.99
C THR A 53 8.53 -0.36 0.28
N VAL A 54 7.60 -1.01 0.97
CA VAL A 54 6.27 -1.37 0.44
C VAL A 54 5.47 -0.11 0.10
N VAL A 55 5.41 0.86 1.02
CA VAL A 55 4.66 2.12 0.81
C VAL A 55 5.27 2.97 -0.33
N GLU A 56 6.59 3.03 -0.44
CA GLU A 56 7.27 3.69 -1.55
C GLU A 56 7.00 2.99 -2.90
N SER A 57 6.97 1.66 -2.89
CA SER A 57 6.64 0.86 -4.08
C SER A 57 5.20 1.08 -4.52
N ALA A 58 4.26 1.13 -3.57
CA ALA A 58 2.86 1.49 -3.84
C ALA A 58 2.75 2.92 -4.42
N ALA A 59 3.50 3.88 -3.88
CA ALA A 59 3.54 5.24 -4.41
C ALA A 59 4.13 5.30 -5.85
N ARG A 60 5.15 4.48 -6.14
CA ARG A 60 5.70 4.34 -7.52
C ARG A 60 4.67 3.76 -8.47
N LEU A 61 3.98 2.70 -8.06
CA LEU A 61 2.90 2.10 -8.85
C LEU A 61 1.78 3.12 -9.09
N ALA A 62 1.37 3.85 -8.06
CA ALA A 62 0.36 4.89 -8.18
C ALA A 62 0.75 6.00 -9.16
N ARG A 63 2.03 6.41 -9.18
CA ARG A 63 2.55 7.34 -10.19
C ARG A 63 2.46 6.77 -11.60
N SER A 64 2.77 5.49 -11.79
CA SER A 64 2.69 4.84 -13.11
C SER A 64 1.26 4.67 -13.61
N ALA A 65 0.28 4.52 -12.71
CA ALA A 65 -1.12 4.35 -13.06
C ALA A 65 -1.80 5.65 -13.51
N GLY A 66 -1.19 6.83 -13.32
CA GLY A 66 -1.69 8.10 -13.84
C GLY A 66 -3.08 8.51 -13.33
N GLY A 67 -3.50 8.00 -12.16
CA GLY A 67 -4.83 8.25 -11.58
C GLY A 67 -5.92 7.28 -12.04
N SER A 68 -5.61 6.35 -12.94
CA SER A 68 -6.42 5.14 -13.11
C SER A 68 -6.23 4.23 -11.89
N GLY A 69 -7.30 3.57 -11.42
CA GLY A 69 -7.25 2.74 -10.22
C GLY A 69 -6.14 1.68 -10.26
N LEU A 70 -5.56 1.37 -9.10
CA LEU A 70 -4.62 0.25 -8.97
C LEU A 70 -5.38 -1.04 -8.70
N TYR A 71 -5.05 -2.09 -9.46
CA TYR A 71 -5.52 -3.45 -9.24
C TYR A 71 -4.33 -4.31 -8.83
N CYS A 72 -4.35 -4.85 -7.61
CA CYS A 72 -3.40 -5.88 -7.20
C CYS A 72 -4.00 -7.27 -7.47
N TRP A 73 -3.23 -8.12 -8.16
CA TRP A 73 -3.50 -9.54 -8.30
C TRP A 73 -2.49 -10.31 -7.45
N GLN A 74 -2.98 -11.09 -6.49
CA GLN A 74 -2.17 -12.10 -5.80
C GLN A 74 -2.56 -13.49 -6.31
N TRP A 75 -1.54 -14.30 -6.61
CA TRP A 75 -1.66 -15.72 -7.00
C TRP A 75 -1.52 -16.60 -5.76
#